data_AF-A0A9J7XUI1-F1
#
_entry.id   AF-A0A9J7XUI1-F1
#
_cell.length_a   1.000
_cell.length_b   1.000
_cell.length_c   1.000
_cell.angle_alpha   90.00
_cell.angle_beta   90.00
_cell.angle_gamma   90.00
#
_symmetry.space_group_name_H-M   'P 1'
#
loop_
_entity.id
_entity.type
_entity.pdbx_description
1 polymer ?
#
loop_
_entity_poly.entity_id
_entity_poly.type
_entity_poly.pdbx_seq_one_letter_code
_entity_poly.pdbx_strand_id
1 'polypeptide(L)'
;MRTQMCIMTWSEMEVRIPVEPELSNSESEEGSGLSESEFTCHCCYQVLVDPTTLTCGHSFCRHCLANWWASALPRVRRDCPECRAVWTGFPKVNILLRDAVEKLFPAEVRRRKQAILSDPQFCRVLQMFQQQGKRQAPRAAPPQNPPQFNILNQPLFNMLNQPQFDMLNAPELNIREFCSGMSIVLCCMAMVVLMWRVFSTDSSHEVLLSKPLSRWNADDVTLWVEHLSVWTNQYKETFLREQINGRLLFALSDDDLSSAPFNIRNESHRQIILEELHRLRQRRVSLNLWQYKDLNLGKTLFLLLSLRRFPRLTLLCLFLFDYEDTFLPFIHTSCPAQGTQDSLLDTPLDWPGWSQWAEFLLMYFLLPYQLLSAFAWHWMSVHYWTARVVMLHAVLLSMLDVHFFWTLLKRGQMRTLPQRVWQEVLRVIMEESLFVLLWSMIPLFFCNCLFYYNLFICPFNTAALVKRTLLQTDTQQQRI
;
A
#
# COMPACT_ATOMS: atom_id res chain seq x y z
N MET A 1 -43.07 16.38 61.03
CA MET A 1 -42.49 17.59 60.40
C MET A 1 -41.14 17.22 59.81
N ARG A 2 -40.92 17.56 58.53
CA ARG A 2 -39.65 17.86 57.84
C ARG A 2 -38.36 17.06 58.16
N THR A 3 -37.83 16.45 57.08
CA THR A 3 -36.43 16.44 56.57
C THR A 3 -35.36 15.75 57.45
N GLN A 4 -34.35 15.05 56.94
CA GLN A 4 -33.57 15.32 55.72
C GLN A 4 -32.71 14.09 55.37
N MET A 5 -32.53 13.84 54.07
CA MET A 5 -31.54 12.93 53.49
C MET A 5 -30.09 13.42 53.74
N CYS A 6 -29.14 12.49 53.90
CA CYS A 6 -27.77 12.70 53.44
C CYS A 6 -27.07 11.35 53.10
N ILE A 7 -27.01 11.10 51.79
CA ILE A 7 -25.92 10.58 50.93
C ILE A 7 -24.89 9.60 51.54
N MET A 8 -24.78 8.46 50.84
CA MET A 8 -23.91 7.31 51.05
C MET A 8 -22.44 7.54 50.64
N THR A 9 -21.50 6.92 51.36
CA THR A 9 -20.21 6.43 50.84
C THR A 9 -20.17 4.92 51.05
N TRP A 10 -19.79 4.14 50.03
CA TRP A 10 -19.65 2.69 50.12
C TRP A 10 -18.17 2.30 49.93
N SER A 11 -17.53 1.96 51.04
CA SER A 11 -16.35 1.10 51.11
C SER A 11 -16.80 -0.22 51.77
N GLU A 12 -16.23 -1.33 51.31
CA GLU A 12 -16.20 -2.65 51.97
C GLU A 12 -17.52 -3.41 52.17
N MET A 13 -17.69 -4.50 51.40
CA MET A 13 -18.40 -5.68 51.90
C MET A 13 -17.89 -6.95 51.20
N GLU A 14 -16.97 -7.65 51.86
CA GLU A 14 -16.62 -9.05 51.58
C GLU A 14 -17.66 -9.96 52.24
N VAL A 15 -18.24 -10.91 51.49
CA VAL A 15 -18.94 -12.07 52.07
C VAL A 15 -18.65 -13.33 51.25
N ARG A 16 -18.09 -14.33 51.96
CA ARG A 16 -17.74 -15.70 51.52
C ARG A 16 -18.98 -16.59 51.30
N ILE A 17 -18.88 -17.53 50.35
CA ILE A 17 -19.79 -18.68 50.16
C ILE A 17 -18.91 -19.95 49.87
N PRO A 18 -19.30 -21.17 50.33
CA PRO A 18 -18.38 -22.27 50.67
C PRO A 18 -18.05 -23.30 49.57
N VAL A 19 -16.98 -24.08 49.81
CA VAL A 19 -16.36 -25.16 48.99
C VAL A 19 -16.88 -26.54 49.48
N GLU A 20 -17.30 -27.52 48.66
CA GLU A 20 -16.58 -28.63 47.96
C GLU A 20 -17.65 -29.67 47.45
N PRO A 21 -17.34 -30.75 46.67
CA PRO A 21 -16.05 -31.31 46.23
C PRO A 21 -15.92 -31.65 44.71
N GLU A 22 -14.71 -32.04 44.34
CA GLU A 22 -14.17 -32.42 43.02
C GLU A 22 -14.77 -33.72 42.42
N LEU A 23 -14.88 -33.81 41.07
CA LEU A 23 -14.33 -34.95 40.32
C LEU A 23 -14.26 -34.70 38.78
N SER A 24 -13.11 -35.12 38.24
CA SER A 24 -12.82 -35.54 36.85
C SER A 24 -12.43 -34.48 35.80
N ASN A 25 -11.11 -34.45 35.55
CA ASN A 25 -10.47 -34.04 34.31
C ASN A 25 -11.17 -34.63 33.08
N SER A 26 -11.58 -33.76 32.16
CA SER A 26 -11.59 -34.05 30.74
C SER A 26 -10.80 -32.95 30.05
N GLU A 27 -9.68 -33.33 29.44
CA GLU A 27 -8.83 -32.50 28.59
C GLU A 27 -9.71 -31.83 27.52
N SER A 28 -9.86 -30.51 27.58
CA SER A 28 -10.43 -29.71 26.50
C SER A 28 -9.34 -28.84 25.91
N GLU A 29 -9.01 -29.13 24.66
CA GLU A 29 -8.13 -28.37 23.79
C GLU A 29 -8.31 -26.85 23.99
N GLU A 30 -7.20 -26.14 24.21
CA GLU A 30 -7.13 -24.68 24.19
C GLU A 30 -7.45 -24.17 22.77
N GLY A 31 -8.74 -24.06 22.47
CA GLY A 31 -9.26 -23.29 21.35
C GLY A 31 -9.32 -21.82 21.75
N SER A 32 -8.43 -21.03 21.18
CA SER A 32 -8.39 -19.55 21.22
C SER A 32 -9.76 -18.91 21.47
N GLY A 33 -9.91 -18.27 22.64
CA GLY A 33 -11.13 -17.60 23.08
C GLY A 33 -11.49 -16.37 22.24
N LEU A 34 -12.07 -16.59 21.06
CA LEU A 34 -12.93 -15.61 20.42
C LEU A 34 -14.29 -15.67 21.09
N SER A 35 -14.66 -14.59 21.76
CA SER A 35 -15.90 -14.53 22.53
C SER A 35 -17.12 -14.62 21.60
N GLU A 36 -18.14 -15.41 21.96
CA GLU A 36 -19.40 -15.53 21.21
C GLU A 36 -20.04 -14.14 20.95
N SER A 37 -19.80 -13.18 21.86
CA SER A 37 -20.24 -11.78 21.78
C SER A 37 -19.82 -11.06 20.50
N GLU A 38 -18.63 -11.34 19.95
CA GLU A 38 -18.10 -10.64 18.77
C GLU A 38 -18.85 -11.01 17.47
N PHE A 39 -19.54 -12.15 17.46
CA PHE A 39 -20.28 -12.67 16.30
C PHE A 39 -21.79 -12.60 16.48
N THR A 40 -22.27 -11.77 17.40
CA THR A 40 -23.71 -11.58 17.65
C THR A 40 -24.33 -10.55 16.71
N CYS A 41 -25.57 -10.80 16.32
CA CYS A 41 -26.37 -9.86 15.54
C CYS A 41 -27.04 -8.84 16.46
N HIS A 42 -26.79 -7.54 16.26
CA HIS A 42 -27.40 -6.45 17.04
C HIS A 42 -28.93 -6.29 16.89
N CYS A 43 -29.59 -7.08 16.03
CA CYS A 43 -31.05 -7.12 15.94
C CYS A 43 -31.69 -8.23 16.79
N CYS A 44 -31.07 -9.41 16.85
CA CYS A 44 -31.64 -10.58 17.52
C CYS A 44 -30.77 -11.08 18.69
N TYR A 45 -29.63 -10.44 18.93
CA TYR A 45 -28.66 -10.74 19.99
C TYR A 45 -28.22 -12.21 20.05
N GLN A 46 -28.13 -12.83 18.87
CA GLN A 46 -27.74 -14.24 18.68
C GLN A 46 -26.68 -14.33 17.58
N VAL A 47 -25.89 -15.41 17.58
CA VAL A 47 -24.79 -15.67 16.61
C VAL A 47 -25.24 -15.53 15.16
N LEU A 48 -24.55 -14.72 14.36
CA LEU A 48 -24.95 -14.34 13.00
C LEU A 48 -25.25 -15.55 12.08
N VAL A 49 -26.39 -15.50 11.38
CA VAL A 49 -26.75 -16.44 10.30
C VAL A 49 -26.87 -15.69 8.98
N ASP A 50 -26.10 -16.12 7.98
CA ASP A 50 -25.96 -15.43 6.70
C ASP A 50 -25.71 -13.92 6.88
N PRO A 51 -24.63 -13.53 7.59
CA PRO A 51 -24.34 -12.14 7.93
C PRO A 51 -24.33 -11.26 6.68
N THR A 52 -25.10 -10.17 6.73
CA THR A 52 -25.20 -9.16 5.66
C THR A 52 -24.63 -7.85 6.20
N THR A 53 -23.47 -7.46 5.66
CA THR A 53 -22.77 -6.23 6.04
C THR A 53 -23.28 -5.06 5.20
N LEU A 54 -23.70 -3.98 5.86
CA LEU A 54 -24.15 -2.75 5.21
C LEU A 54 -22.96 -1.85 4.84
N THR A 55 -23.18 -0.84 4.00
CA THR A 55 -22.14 0.12 3.59
C THR A 55 -21.58 0.96 4.73
N CYS A 56 -22.24 0.98 5.89
CA CYS A 56 -21.74 1.60 7.12
C CYS A 56 -20.86 0.67 7.98
N GLY A 57 -20.62 -0.58 7.56
CA GLY A 57 -19.79 -1.56 8.28
C GLY A 57 -20.54 -2.48 9.24
N HIS A 58 -21.74 -2.12 9.70
CA HIS A 58 -22.54 -2.97 10.60
C HIS A 58 -23.08 -4.22 9.91
N SER A 59 -23.08 -5.35 10.62
CA SER A 59 -23.46 -6.67 10.11
C SER A 59 -24.64 -7.26 10.87
N PHE A 60 -25.64 -7.76 10.14
CA PHE A 60 -26.86 -8.34 10.69
C PHE A 60 -27.17 -9.69 10.05
N CYS A 61 -27.96 -10.54 10.70
CA CYS A 61 -28.48 -11.73 10.03
C CYS A 61 -29.30 -11.32 8.80
N ARG A 62 -29.22 -12.09 7.72
CA ARG A 62 -30.00 -11.85 6.49
C ARG A 62 -31.49 -11.67 6.77
N HIS A 63 -32.06 -12.51 7.63
CA HIS A 63 -33.49 -12.47 7.99
C HIS A 63 -33.82 -11.25 8.86
N CYS A 64 -32.96 -10.88 9.82
CA CYS A 64 -33.15 -9.67 10.64
C CYS A 64 -33.20 -8.42 9.78
N LEU A 65 -32.28 -8.30 8.83
CA LEU A 65 -32.27 -7.17 7.90
C LEU A 65 -33.50 -7.18 6.97
N ALA A 66 -33.93 -8.35 6.50
CA ALA A 66 -35.15 -8.47 5.70
C ALA A 66 -36.40 -8.04 6.49
N ASN A 67 -36.49 -8.40 7.77
CA ASN A 67 -37.58 -7.99 8.66
C ASN A 67 -37.56 -6.49 8.94
N TRP A 68 -36.38 -5.92 9.20
CA TRP A 68 -36.18 -4.48 9.32
C TRP A 68 -36.64 -3.72 8.06
N TRP A 69 -36.21 -4.20 6.89
CA TRP A 69 -36.59 -3.67 5.58
C TRP A 69 -38.11 -3.70 5.36
N ALA A 70 -38.78 -4.78 5.77
CA ALA A 70 -40.23 -4.96 5.62
C ALA A 70 -41.07 -4.18 6.64
N SER A 71 -40.50 -3.82 7.80
CA SER A 71 -41.21 -3.20 8.93
C SER A 71 -41.88 -1.86 8.65
N ALA A 72 -41.54 -1.20 7.54
CA ALA A 72 -42.11 0.10 7.15
C ALA A 72 -42.80 0.10 5.78
N LEU A 73 -43.16 -1.07 5.24
CA LEU A 73 -43.99 -1.13 4.04
C LEU A 73 -45.24 -0.23 4.21
N PRO A 74 -45.58 0.63 3.22
CA PRO A 74 -45.10 0.65 1.83
C PRO A 74 -43.78 1.41 1.59
N ARG A 75 -43.25 2.15 2.57
CA ARG A 75 -41.96 2.86 2.45
C ARG A 75 -40.83 1.96 2.95
N VAL A 76 -40.16 1.31 2.00
CA VAL A 76 -38.99 0.47 2.27
C VAL A 76 -37.93 1.21 3.11
N ARG A 77 -37.52 0.63 4.25
CA ARG A 77 -36.38 1.13 5.02
C ARG A 77 -35.07 0.80 4.32
N ARG A 78 -34.19 1.81 4.27
CA ARG A 78 -32.81 1.69 3.78
C ARG A 78 -31.79 2.25 4.77
N ASP A 79 -32.19 2.49 6.01
CA ASP A 79 -31.37 2.97 7.10
C ASP A 79 -30.90 1.82 7.99
N CYS A 80 -29.63 1.82 8.36
CA CYS A 80 -29.04 0.83 9.27
C CYS A 80 -29.87 0.71 10.57
N PRO A 81 -30.20 -0.51 11.04
CA PRO A 81 -30.92 -0.71 12.30
C PRO A 81 -30.23 -0.08 13.52
N GLU A 82 -28.90 0.02 13.46
CA GLU A 82 -28.04 0.48 14.55
C GLU A 82 -27.71 1.96 14.43
N CYS A 83 -26.97 2.37 13.38
CA CYS A 83 -26.49 3.75 13.24
C CYS A 83 -27.38 4.65 12.38
N ARG A 84 -28.51 4.17 11.84
CA ARG A 84 -29.44 4.89 10.95
C ARG A 84 -28.84 5.41 9.63
N ALA A 85 -27.58 5.11 9.33
CA ALA A 85 -26.96 5.47 8.05
C ALA A 85 -27.69 4.79 6.88
N VAL A 86 -27.96 5.55 5.81
CA VAL A 86 -28.61 5.01 4.60
C VAL A 86 -27.64 4.14 3.83
N TRP A 87 -27.99 2.87 3.59
CA TRP A 87 -27.16 1.99 2.77
C TRP A 87 -27.44 2.15 1.28
N THR A 88 -26.41 2.00 0.45
CA THR A 88 -26.51 2.09 -1.01
C THR A 88 -26.47 0.69 -1.65
N GLY A 89 -27.22 0.52 -2.75
CA GLY A 89 -27.35 -0.78 -3.42
C GLY A 89 -28.17 -1.83 -2.64
N PHE A 90 -28.19 -3.06 -3.16
CA PHE A 90 -28.82 -4.19 -2.47
C PHE A 90 -27.79 -4.97 -1.64
N PRO A 91 -27.95 -5.06 -0.32
CA PRO A 91 -26.92 -5.63 0.55
C PRO A 91 -26.84 -7.15 0.40
N LYS A 92 -25.61 -7.65 0.21
CA LYS A 92 -25.29 -9.07 -0.03
C LYS A 92 -24.73 -9.73 1.24
N VAL A 93 -24.84 -11.04 1.32
CA VAL A 93 -24.21 -11.84 2.39
C VAL A 93 -22.69 -11.68 2.30
N ASN A 94 -22.05 -11.39 3.43
CA ASN A 94 -20.60 -11.39 3.58
C ASN A 94 -20.13 -12.83 3.74
N ILE A 95 -19.57 -13.38 2.66
CA ILE A 95 -19.14 -14.78 2.60
C ILE A 95 -18.04 -15.09 3.62
N LEU A 96 -17.07 -14.18 3.81
CA LEU A 96 -15.96 -14.39 4.74
C LEU A 96 -16.45 -14.46 6.19
N LEU A 97 -17.35 -13.54 6.56
CA LEU A 97 -17.92 -13.53 7.91
C LEU A 97 -18.84 -14.74 8.14
N ARG A 98 -19.61 -15.15 7.13
CA ARG A 98 -20.41 -16.39 7.22
C ARG A 98 -19.52 -17.60 7.46
N ASP A 99 -18.48 -17.77 6.65
CA ASP A 99 -17.61 -18.94 6.70
C ASP A 99 -16.82 -18.99 8.03
N ALA A 100 -16.42 -17.82 8.57
CA ALA A 100 -15.83 -17.72 9.90
C ALA A 100 -16.80 -18.12 11.01
N VAL A 101 -18.03 -17.60 11.01
CA VAL A 101 -19.04 -17.91 12.03
C VAL A 101 -19.48 -19.38 11.96
N GLU A 102 -19.60 -19.94 10.76
CA GLU A 102 -19.91 -21.36 10.56
C GLU A 102 -18.78 -22.29 11.04
N LYS A 103 -17.52 -21.85 10.91
CA LYS A 103 -16.36 -22.60 11.41
C LYS A 103 -16.24 -22.56 12.93
N LEU A 104 -16.47 -21.40 13.53
CA LEU A 104 -16.32 -21.19 14.98
C LEU A 104 -17.53 -21.70 15.77
N PHE A 105 -18.75 -21.55 15.25
CA PHE A 105 -20.00 -21.90 15.95
C PHE A 105 -20.92 -22.80 15.11
N PRO A 106 -20.46 -23.96 14.60
CA PRO A 106 -21.20 -24.78 13.64
C PRO A 106 -22.54 -25.32 14.18
N ALA A 107 -22.58 -25.72 15.46
CA ALA A 107 -23.78 -26.24 16.10
C ALA A 107 -24.85 -25.14 16.24
N GLU A 108 -24.43 -23.95 16.67
CA GLU A 108 -25.31 -22.81 16.88
C GLU A 108 -25.91 -22.32 15.57
N VAL A 109 -25.08 -22.12 14.54
CA VAL A 109 -25.54 -21.69 13.23
C VAL A 109 -26.54 -22.69 12.64
N ARG A 110 -26.31 -24.01 12.79
CA ARG A 110 -27.22 -25.05 12.30
C ARG A 110 -28.58 -24.99 13.00
N ARG A 111 -28.58 -24.87 14.33
CA ARG A 111 -29.79 -24.71 15.14
C ARG A 111 -30.59 -23.48 14.71
N ARG A 112 -29.91 -22.33 14.57
CA ARG A 112 -30.56 -21.08 14.15
C ARG A 112 -31.09 -21.16 12.73
N LYS A 113 -30.36 -21.75 11.78
CA LYS A 113 -30.85 -21.97 10.40
C LYS A 113 -32.14 -22.79 10.39
N GLN A 114 -32.22 -23.85 11.19
CA GLN A 114 -33.45 -24.66 11.31
C GLN A 114 -34.61 -23.83 11.89
N ALA A 115 -34.37 -23.06 12.96
CA ALA A 115 -35.39 -22.19 13.55
C ALA A 115 -35.91 -21.15 12.55
N ILE A 116 -35.03 -20.49 11.79
CA ILE A 116 -35.41 -19.51 10.76
C ILE A 116 -36.23 -20.15 9.65
N LEU A 117 -35.86 -21.37 9.21
CA LEU A 117 -36.58 -22.10 8.16
C LEU A 117 -37.93 -22.64 8.63
N SER A 118 -38.08 -22.90 9.93
CA SER A 118 -39.34 -23.37 10.51
C SER A 118 -40.39 -22.27 10.66
N ASP A 119 -40.00 -20.99 10.60
CA ASP A 119 -40.90 -19.84 10.74
C ASP A 119 -41.40 -19.36 9.34
N PRO A 120 -42.69 -19.54 9.02
CA PRO A 120 -43.25 -19.14 7.72
C PRO A 120 -43.19 -17.62 7.48
N GLN A 121 -43.25 -16.81 8.53
CA GLN A 121 -43.18 -15.35 8.44
C GLN A 121 -41.78 -14.91 8.01
N PHE A 122 -40.73 -15.47 8.62
CA PHE A 122 -39.36 -15.18 8.23
C PHE A 122 -39.06 -15.64 6.81
N CYS A 123 -39.51 -16.85 6.42
CA CYS A 123 -39.35 -17.32 5.05
C CYS A 123 -40.02 -16.38 4.02
N ARG A 124 -41.26 -15.93 4.29
CA ARG A 124 -41.99 -15.03 3.40
C ARG A 124 -41.28 -13.68 3.25
N VAL A 125 -40.89 -13.06 4.36
CA VAL A 125 -40.21 -11.75 4.36
C VAL A 125 -38.85 -11.83 3.66
N LEU A 126 -38.10 -12.91 3.91
CA LEU A 126 -36.82 -13.15 3.27
C LEU A 126 -36.98 -13.33 1.75
N GLN A 127 -38.00 -14.06 1.29
CA GLN A 127 -38.30 -14.20 -0.14
C GLN A 127 -38.63 -12.85 -0.79
N MET A 128 -39.47 -12.01 -0.17
CA MET A 128 -39.78 -10.67 -0.67
C MET A 128 -38.52 -9.81 -0.79
N PHE A 129 -37.66 -9.86 0.24
CA PHE A 129 -36.39 -9.14 0.24
C PHE A 129 -35.46 -9.62 -0.88
N GLN A 130 -35.33 -10.94 -1.09
CA GLN A 130 -34.54 -11.50 -2.19
C GLN A 130 -35.10 -11.14 -3.57
N GLN A 131 -36.42 -11.14 -3.76
CA GLN A 131 -37.06 -10.71 -5.00
C GLN A 131 -36.76 -9.23 -5.30
N GLN A 132 -36.76 -8.38 -4.28
CA GLN A 132 -36.37 -6.98 -4.44
C GLN A 132 -34.90 -6.85 -4.91
N GLY A 133 -34.01 -7.68 -4.37
CA GLY A 133 -32.62 -7.76 -4.85
C GLY A 133 -32.51 -8.20 -6.30
N LYS A 134 -33.31 -9.19 -6.73
CA LYS A 134 -33.37 -9.63 -8.14
C LYS A 134 -33.92 -8.55 -9.07
N ARG A 135 -34.88 -7.73 -8.62
CA ARG A 135 -35.41 -6.58 -9.39
C ARG A 135 -34.38 -5.46 -9.56
N GLN A 136 -33.45 -5.31 -8.60
CA GLN A 136 -32.37 -4.33 -8.64
C GLN A 136 -31.10 -4.85 -9.34
N ALA A 137 -31.03 -6.15 -9.63
CA ALA A 137 -29.98 -6.69 -10.49
C ALA A 137 -30.22 -6.22 -11.95
N PRO A 138 -29.16 -5.86 -12.71
CA PRO A 138 -29.32 -5.49 -14.11
C PRO A 138 -30.01 -6.65 -14.86
N ARG A 139 -31.15 -6.36 -15.52
CA ARG A 139 -31.85 -7.33 -16.37
C ARG A 139 -30.89 -7.80 -17.46
N ALA A 140 -30.67 -9.12 -17.57
CA ALA A 140 -30.05 -9.70 -18.75
C ALA A 140 -30.93 -9.39 -19.97
N ALA A 141 -30.37 -8.70 -20.97
CA ALA A 141 -31.03 -8.43 -22.23
C ALA A 141 -31.09 -9.71 -23.10
N PRO A 142 -32.14 -9.92 -23.92
CA PRO A 142 -32.15 -10.95 -24.95
C PRO A 142 -31.10 -10.63 -26.04
N PRO A 143 -30.67 -11.60 -26.86
CA PRO A 143 -29.60 -11.37 -27.82
C PRO A 143 -30.12 -10.46 -28.94
N GLN A 144 -29.66 -9.22 -28.95
CA GLN A 144 -29.84 -8.30 -30.08
C GLN A 144 -28.47 -7.83 -30.54
N ASN A 145 -28.26 -7.93 -31.86
CA ASN A 145 -27.07 -7.50 -32.57
C ASN A 145 -26.72 -6.03 -32.24
N PRO A 146 -25.41 -5.66 -32.24
CA PRO A 146 -24.97 -4.36 -31.80
C PRO A 146 -25.44 -3.29 -32.80
N PRO A 147 -25.87 -2.11 -32.34
CA PRO A 147 -24.89 -1.04 -32.27
C PRO A 147 -25.10 0.04 -31.18
N GLN A 148 -23.98 0.72 -30.92
CA GLN A 148 -23.78 2.09 -30.43
C GLN A 148 -24.17 2.41 -28.97
N PHE A 149 -23.22 2.19 -28.07
CA PHE A 149 -23.21 2.86 -26.77
C PHE A 149 -22.43 4.18 -26.87
N ASN A 150 -23.15 5.28 -26.65
CA ASN A 150 -22.58 6.62 -26.51
C ASN A 150 -21.91 6.78 -25.15
N ILE A 151 -20.85 7.58 -25.21
CA ILE A 151 -19.80 7.82 -24.22
C ILE A 151 -20.30 8.78 -23.14
N LEU A 152 -20.13 8.41 -21.86
CA LEU A 152 -20.02 9.36 -20.74
C LEU A 152 -19.38 8.66 -19.52
N ASN A 153 -18.09 8.33 -19.64
CA ASN A 153 -17.08 8.24 -18.56
C ASN A 153 -15.76 7.67 -19.09
N GLN A 154 -15.21 8.35 -20.10
CA GLN A 154 -14.07 7.88 -20.88
C GLN A 154 -12.69 8.51 -20.54
N PRO A 155 -12.53 9.60 -19.76
CA PRO A 155 -11.18 10.15 -19.55
C PRO A 155 -10.28 9.25 -18.68
N LEU A 156 -10.79 8.76 -17.54
CA LEU A 156 -9.96 8.10 -16.52
C LEU A 156 -9.70 6.62 -16.81
N PHE A 157 -10.66 5.96 -17.49
CA PHE A 157 -10.54 4.57 -17.93
C PHE A 157 -9.62 4.44 -19.16
N ASN A 158 -9.59 5.42 -20.06
CA ASN A 158 -8.68 5.40 -21.22
C ASN A 158 -7.22 5.73 -20.85
N MET A 159 -6.99 6.53 -19.79
CA MET A 159 -5.64 6.91 -19.36
C MET A 159 -4.89 5.76 -18.68
N LEU A 160 -5.61 4.86 -17.99
CA LEU A 160 -5.03 3.73 -17.25
C LEU A 160 -4.97 2.42 -18.03
N ASN A 161 -5.58 2.35 -19.21
CA ASN A 161 -5.76 1.11 -19.96
C ASN A 161 -5.29 1.17 -21.43
N GLN A 162 -4.45 2.16 -21.79
CA GLN A 162 -3.79 2.12 -23.09
C GLN A 162 -2.73 1.01 -23.12
N PRO A 163 -2.85 0.02 -24.03
CA PRO A 163 -1.72 -0.83 -24.38
C PRO A 163 -0.70 0.03 -25.12
N GLN A 164 0.50 0.11 -24.55
CA GLN A 164 1.59 0.94 -25.01
C GLN A 164 2.29 0.32 -26.24
N PHE A 165 1.55 0.10 -27.33
CA PHE A 165 2.14 -0.31 -28.62
C PHE A 165 1.24 -0.01 -29.84
N ASP A 166 0.77 1.23 -29.97
CA ASP A 166 0.26 1.75 -31.26
C ASP A 166 1.31 2.65 -31.91
N MET A 167 2.48 2.09 -32.23
CA MET A 167 3.56 2.82 -32.92
C MET A 167 3.43 2.80 -34.45
N LEU A 168 2.20 2.78 -34.97
CA LEU A 168 1.96 2.78 -36.41
C LEU A 168 0.94 3.80 -36.90
N ASN A 169 0.26 4.57 -36.03
CA ASN A 169 -0.68 5.64 -36.45
C ASN A 169 -0.90 6.72 -35.36
N ALA A 170 0.16 7.22 -34.73
CA ALA A 170 0.02 8.43 -33.93
C ALA A 170 0.01 9.66 -34.86
N PRO A 171 -0.97 10.57 -34.77
CA PRO A 171 -0.89 11.83 -35.50
C PRO A 171 0.37 12.55 -35.02
N GLU A 172 1.19 13.03 -35.96
CA GLU A 172 2.31 13.90 -35.66
C GLU A 172 1.78 15.10 -34.87
N LEU A 173 1.94 15.07 -33.54
CA LEU A 173 1.68 16.25 -32.74
C LEU A 173 2.68 17.30 -33.24
N ASN A 174 2.14 18.38 -33.79
CA ASN A 174 2.89 19.47 -34.36
C ASN A 174 3.59 20.23 -33.22
N ILE A 175 4.76 19.72 -32.82
CA ILE A 175 5.63 20.22 -31.73
C ILE A 175 6.05 21.69 -31.95
N ARG A 176 5.81 22.24 -33.14
CA ARG A 176 6.13 23.63 -33.48
C ARG A 176 5.30 24.67 -32.71
N GLU A 177 4.17 24.29 -32.12
CA GLU A 177 3.31 25.21 -31.34
C GLU A 177 3.46 25.09 -29.81
N PHE A 178 4.19 24.08 -29.31
CA PHE A 178 4.36 23.85 -27.87
C PHE A 178 5.75 24.24 -27.34
N CYS A 179 6.45 25.12 -28.06
CA CYS A 179 7.71 25.72 -27.62
C CYS A 179 7.48 27.16 -27.14
N SER A 180 6.72 27.33 -26.06
CA SER A 180 7.10 28.37 -25.11
C SER A 180 8.10 27.72 -24.18
N GLY A 181 9.40 28.04 -24.32
CA GLY A 181 10.45 27.55 -23.43
C GLY A 181 10.11 27.74 -21.94
N MET A 182 9.24 28.71 -21.64
CA MET A 182 8.66 28.92 -20.31
C MET A 182 7.84 27.73 -19.81
N SER A 183 7.10 27.02 -20.65
CA SER A 183 6.31 25.85 -20.22
C SER A 183 7.19 24.66 -19.85
N ILE A 184 8.26 24.43 -20.61
CA ILE A 184 9.24 23.38 -20.30
C ILE A 184 10.01 23.75 -19.03
N VAL A 185 10.47 25.00 -18.90
CA VAL A 185 11.17 25.47 -17.70
C VAL A 185 10.25 25.45 -16.47
N LEU A 186 8.99 25.85 -16.60
CA LEU A 186 8.02 25.77 -15.51
C LEU A 186 7.68 24.33 -15.13
N CYS A 187 7.59 23.40 -16.10
CA CYS A 187 7.42 21.98 -15.81
C CYS A 187 8.66 21.39 -15.14
N CYS A 188 9.86 21.75 -15.57
CA CYS A 188 11.11 21.33 -14.93
C CYS A 188 11.25 21.89 -13.52
N MET A 189 10.93 23.17 -13.31
CA MET A 189 10.97 23.81 -11.99
C MET A 189 9.88 23.25 -11.06
N ALA A 190 8.67 23.01 -11.58
CA ALA A 190 7.62 22.32 -10.83
C ALA A 190 8.08 20.90 -10.47
N MET A 191 8.68 20.14 -11.39
CA MET A 191 9.25 18.83 -11.13
C MET A 191 10.31 18.84 -10.03
N VAL A 192 11.22 19.82 -10.04
CA VAL A 192 12.23 19.98 -8.98
C VAL A 192 11.59 20.32 -7.63
N VAL A 193 10.61 21.23 -7.60
CA VAL A 193 9.89 21.60 -6.36
C VAL A 193 9.05 20.43 -5.84
N LEU A 194 8.49 19.61 -6.72
CA LEU A 194 7.68 18.44 -6.34
C LEU A 194 8.53 17.26 -5.93
N MET A 195 9.67 17.02 -6.58
CA MET A 195 10.67 16.10 -6.07
C MET A 195 11.09 16.57 -4.68
N TRP A 196 11.44 17.84 -4.51
CA TRP A 196 11.73 18.37 -3.18
C TRP A 196 10.59 18.12 -2.19
N ARG A 197 9.32 18.30 -2.54
CA ARG A 197 8.18 17.97 -1.66
C ARG A 197 8.03 16.47 -1.37
N VAL A 198 8.00 15.61 -2.38
CA VAL A 198 7.85 14.14 -2.25
C VAL A 198 9.02 13.54 -1.46
N PHE A 199 10.23 14.08 -1.63
CA PHE A 199 11.43 13.63 -0.94
C PHE A 199 11.65 14.34 0.41
N SER A 200 10.98 15.46 0.70
CA SER A 200 11.08 16.20 1.98
C SER A 200 9.82 16.13 2.86
N THR A 201 8.83 15.26 2.56
CA THR A 201 7.65 15.08 3.43
C THR A 201 8.02 14.18 4.61
N ASP A 202 8.83 14.69 5.55
CA ASP A 202 9.58 13.88 6.52
C ASP A 202 9.47 14.43 7.96
N SER A 203 8.27 14.82 8.40
CA SER A 203 8.09 15.50 9.70
C SER A 203 7.09 14.85 10.66
N SER A 204 6.92 13.52 10.62
CA SER A 204 6.15 12.80 11.65
C SER A 204 7.05 11.87 12.46
N HIS A 205 6.73 11.68 13.74
CA HIS A 205 7.54 10.86 14.68
C HIS A 205 7.69 9.39 14.22
N GLU A 206 6.69 8.82 13.55
CA GLU A 206 6.78 7.48 12.94
C GLU A 206 7.75 7.46 11.73
N VAL A 207 7.91 8.59 11.06
CA VAL A 207 8.80 8.75 9.91
C VAL A 207 10.24 9.03 10.36
N LEU A 208 10.47 9.74 11.49
CA LEU A 208 11.79 9.87 12.12
C LEU A 208 12.44 8.51 12.38
N LEU A 209 11.67 7.56 12.89
CA LEU A 209 12.14 6.20 13.17
C LEU A 209 12.47 5.39 11.91
N SER A 210 12.04 5.84 10.73
CA SER A 210 12.34 5.22 9.44
C SER A 210 13.55 5.86 8.73
N LYS A 211 13.91 7.09 9.12
CA LYS A 211 15.07 7.83 8.60
C LYS A 211 16.35 7.38 9.33
N PRO A 212 17.46 7.09 8.62
CA PRO A 212 18.71 6.73 9.29
C PRO A 212 19.19 7.88 10.17
N LEU A 213 19.74 7.56 11.34
CA LEU A 213 20.19 8.54 12.33
C LEU A 213 21.17 9.56 11.71
N SER A 214 21.98 9.17 10.73
CA SER A 214 22.92 10.04 10.02
C SER A 214 22.30 11.24 9.28
N ARG A 215 20.97 11.26 9.10
CA ARG A 215 20.23 12.31 8.38
C ARG A 215 19.33 13.14 9.27
N TRP A 216 19.26 12.86 10.57
CA TRP A 216 18.44 13.65 11.47
C TRP A 216 19.05 15.05 11.61
N ASN A 217 18.22 16.07 11.44
CA ASN A 217 18.58 17.45 11.74
C ASN A 217 18.46 17.73 13.25
N ALA A 218 18.90 18.91 13.71
CA ALA A 218 18.75 19.30 15.11
C ALA A 218 17.28 19.26 15.56
N ASP A 219 16.36 19.70 14.70
CA ASP A 219 14.92 19.65 14.97
C ASP A 219 14.41 18.21 15.10
N ASP A 220 14.87 17.30 14.25
CA ASP A 220 14.52 15.87 14.28
C ASP A 220 14.97 15.22 15.59
N VAL A 221 16.20 15.53 16.03
CA VAL A 221 16.75 15.09 17.32
C VAL A 221 15.91 15.63 18.47
N THR A 222 15.52 16.91 18.44
CA THR A 222 14.69 17.48 19.50
C THR A 222 13.29 16.88 19.56
N LEU A 223 12.72 16.54 18.40
CA LEU A 223 11.43 15.87 18.30
C LEU A 223 11.50 14.43 18.84
N TRP A 224 12.61 13.71 18.58
CA TRP A 224 12.86 12.41 19.20
C TRP A 224 13.05 12.50 20.73
N VAL A 225 13.86 13.47 21.20
CA VAL A 225 14.06 13.70 22.65
C VAL A 225 12.73 14.01 23.35
N GLU A 226 11.84 14.77 22.72
CA GLU A 226 10.51 15.09 23.27
C GLU A 226 9.60 13.85 23.41
N HIS A 227 9.70 12.89 22.49
CA HIS A 227 8.87 11.69 22.50
C HIS A 227 9.48 10.52 23.29
N LEU A 228 10.76 10.60 23.64
CA LEU A 228 11.45 9.55 24.41
C LEU A 228 10.79 9.35 25.79
N SER A 229 10.46 10.45 26.48
CA SER A 229 9.78 10.43 27.77
C SER A 229 9.31 11.83 28.18
N VAL A 230 8.46 11.93 29.21
CA VAL A 230 8.04 13.25 29.73
C VAL A 230 9.21 14.03 30.35
N TRP A 231 10.19 13.34 30.94
CA TRP A 231 11.31 13.97 31.65
C TRP A 231 12.41 14.47 30.70
N THR A 232 12.49 13.98 29.47
CA THR A 232 13.52 14.40 28.50
C THR A 232 13.30 15.81 27.95
N ASN A 233 12.09 16.35 28.09
CA ASN A 233 11.77 17.74 27.73
C ASN A 233 12.67 18.78 28.41
N GLN A 234 13.18 18.49 29.61
CA GLN A 234 14.08 19.41 30.32
C GLN A 234 15.45 19.56 29.64
N TYR A 235 15.83 18.62 28.76
CA TYR A 235 17.10 18.62 28.03
C TYR A 235 16.96 19.07 26.58
N LYS A 236 15.72 19.11 26.04
CA LYS A 236 15.41 19.43 24.63
C LYS A 236 16.10 20.72 24.16
N GLU A 237 15.97 21.79 24.94
CA GLU A 237 16.57 23.10 24.61
C GLU A 237 18.10 23.06 24.54
N THR A 238 18.74 22.18 25.31
CA THR A 238 20.19 21.99 25.27
C THR A 238 20.61 21.27 23.99
N PHE A 239 19.88 20.22 23.59
CA PHE A 239 20.13 19.55 22.30
C PHE A 239 19.90 20.47 21.09
N LEU A 240 18.88 21.35 21.16
CA LEU A 240 18.61 22.34 20.11
C LEU A 240 19.69 23.42 20.06
N ARG A 241 20.11 23.95 21.22
CA ARG A 241 21.12 25.00 21.32
C ARG A 241 22.48 24.57 20.79
N GLU A 242 22.86 23.33 21.10
CA GLU A 242 24.11 22.73 20.63
C GLU A 242 24.03 22.19 19.20
N GLN A 243 22.86 22.36 18.54
CA GLN A 243 22.63 21.97 17.15
C GLN A 243 23.03 20.51 16.87
N ILE A 244 22.70 19.63 17.81
CA ILE A 244 23.04 18.21 17.73
C ILE A 244 22.24 17.57 16.60
N ASN A 245 22.90 17.32 15.48
CA ASN A 245 22.35 16.53 14.40
C ASN A 245 22.53 15.04 14.69
N GLY A 246 21.89 14.19 13.91
CA GLY A 246 21.90 12.76 14.16
C GLY A 246 23.24 12.06 13.95
N ARG A 247 24.20 12.66 13.22
CA ARG A 247 25.58 12.15 13.14
C ARG A 247 26.32 12.34 14.46
N LEU A 248 26.17 13.52 15.07
CA LEU A 248 26.71 13.80 16.40
C LEU A 248 26.00 12.95 17.46
N LEU A 249 24.68 12.83 17.37
CA LEU A 249 23.87 11.95 18.22
C LEU A 249 24.31 10.48 18.11
N PHE A 250 24.68 10.03 16.92
CA PHE A 250 25.22 8.68 16.70
C PHE A 250 26.55 8.46 17.41
N ALA A 251 27.38 9.50 17.55
CA ALA A 251 28.70 9.43 18.19
C ALA A 251 28.68 9.74 19.70
N LEU A 252 27.54 10.18 20.26
CA LEU A 252 27.44 10.53 21.68
C LEU A 252 27.77 9.34 22.59
N SER A 253 28.61 9.62 23.58
CA SER A 253 29.00 8.73 24.67
C SER A 253 28.45 9.20 26.03
N ASP A 254 28.60 8.39 27.08
CA ASP A 254 28.19 8.78 28.44
C ASP A 254 28.99 10.00 28.95
N ASP A 255 30.28 10.08 28.58
CA ASP A 255 31.17 11.18 28.96
C ASP A 255 30.69 12.52 28.36
N ASP A 256 30.21 12.50 27.11
CA ASP A 256 29.68 13.69 26.43
C ASP A 256 28.37 14.18 27.08
N LEU A 257 27.50 13.25 27.51
CA LEU A 257 26.24 13.60 28.17
C LEU A 257 26.44 14.09 29.62
N SER A 258 27.48 13.61 30.29
CA SER A 258 27.80 13.97 31.68
C SER A 258 28.51 15.33 31.79
N SER A 259 29.29 15.70 30.77
CA SER A 259 30.06 16.94 30.71
C SER A 259 29.28 18.11 30.09
N ALA A 260 29.82 19.32 30.17
CA ALA A 260 29.25 20.47 29.47
C ALA A 260 29.35 20.23 27.95
N PRO A 261 28.31 20.53 27.16
CA PRO A 261 27.18 21.43 27.44
C PRO A 261 25.91 20.79 28.05
N PHE A 262 25.80 19.45 28.06
CA PHE A 262 24.57 18.76 28.48
C PHE A 262 24.39 18.66 30.00
N ASN A 263 25.49 18.41 30.72
CA ASN A 263 25.55 18.38 32.20
C ASN A 263 24.44 17.52 32.84
N ILE A 264 24.13 16.37 32.22
CA ILE A 264 23.08 15.46 32.69
C ILE A 264 23.64 14.66 33.86
N ARG A 265 23.50 15.19 35.08
CA ARG A 265 24.06 14.57 36.30
C ARG A 265 23.39 13.25 36.67
N ASN A 266 22.13 13.07 36.30
CA ASN A 266 21.39 11.85 36.64
C ASN A 266 21.83 10.69 35.76
N GLU A 267 22.41 9.66 36.37
CA GLU A 267 22.90 8.45 35.69
C GLU A 267 21.77 7.69 35.00
N SER A 268 20.58 7.60 35.61
CA SER A 268 19.45 6.88 34.99
C SER A 268 18.96 7.55 33.71
N HIS A 269 19.01 8.87 33.64
CA HIS A 269 18.64 9.62 32.42
C HIS A 269 19.62 9.35 31.28
N ARG A 270 20.92 9.35 31.57
CA ARG A 270 21.95 9.07 30.56
C ARG A 270 21.84 7.64 30.04
N GLN A 271 21.66 6.66 30.94
CA GLN A 271 21.51 5.26 30.55
C GLN A 271 20.28 5.02 29.66
N ILE A 272 19.12 5.63 29.95
CA ILE A 272 17.92 5.47 29.12
C ILE A 272 18.11 6.12 27.74
N ILE A 273 18.74 7.29 27.67
CA ILE A 273 19.07 7.95 26.39
C ILE A 273 20.01 7.08 25.56
N LEU A 274 21.09 6.56 26.18
CA LEU A 274 22.06 5.70 25.51
C LEU A 274 21.47 4.35 25.09
N GLU A 275 20.58 3.76 25.90
CA GLU A 275 19.88 2.52 25.58
C GLU A 275 18.93 2.73 24.38
N GLU A 276 18.15 3.81 24.36
CA GLU A 276 17.28 4.06 23.21
C GLU A 276 18.08 4.47 21.97
N LEU A 277 19.21 5.16 22.12
CA LEU A 277 20.16 5.37 21.01
C LEU A 277 20.73 4.05 20.51
N HIS A 278 21.07 3.12 21.41
CA HIS A 278 21.56 1.81 21.02
C HIS A 278 20.48 1.01 20.28
N ARG A 279 19.22 1.11 20.73
CA ARG A 279 18.07 0.55 20.01
C ARG A 279 17.91 1.18 18.64
N LEU A 280 18.02 2.50 18.49
CA LEU A 280 17.98 3.18 17.20
C LEU A 280 19.14 2.77 16.28
N ARG A 281 20.34 2.55 16.83
CA ARG A 281 21.50 2.02 16.11
C ARG A 281 21.22 0.60 15.59
N GLN A 282 20.56 -0.25 16.39
CA GLN A 282 20.16 -1.60 15.99
C GLN A 282 18.90 -1.63 15.10
N ARG A 283 18.06 -0.58 15.12
CA ARG A 283 16.77 -0.50 14.42
C ARG A 283 16.83 -0.20 12.94
N ARG A 284 17.97 -0.39 12.25
CA ARG A 284 17.97 -0.60 10.78
C ARG A 284 17.32 -1.95 10.43
N VAL A 285 16.17 -2.24 11.00
CA VAL A 285 15.29 -3.32 10.59
C VAL A 285 14.97 -3.02 9.14
N SER A 286 15.47 -3.86 8.23
CA SER A 286 15.11 -3.83 6.82
C SER A 286 13.59 -3.69 6.73
N LEU A 287 13.11 -2.50 6.37
CA LEU A 287 11.68 -2.26 6.32
C LEU A 287 11.07 -3.27 5.37
N ASN A 288 10.06 -3.98 5.85
CA ASN A 288 9.35 -4.91 5.01
C ASN A 288 8.71 -4.13 3.84
N LEU A 289 8.60 -4.70 2.64
CA LEU A 289 8.08 -4.02 1.43
C LEU A 289 6.78 -3.23 1.72
N TRP A 290 5.88 -3.83 2.50
CA TRP A 290 4.59 -3.25 2.86
C TRP A 290 4.72 -2.08 3.85
N GLN A 291 5.62 -2.20 4.81
CA GLN A 291 5.92 -1.12 5.78
C GLN A 291 6.57 0.06 5.05
N TYR A 292 7.49 -0.21 4.13
CA TYR A 292 8.08 0.84 3.28
C TYR A 292 7.02 1.52 2.42
N LYS A 293 6.09 0.76 1.82
CA LYS A 293 4.96 1.30 1.05
C LYS A 293 4.08 2.22 1.90
N ASP A 294 3.78 1.83 3.13
CA ASP A 294 2.91 2.62 4.01
C ASP A 294 3.57 3.94 4.43
N LEU A 295 4.89 3.93 4.67
CA LEU A 295 5.67 5.12 5.02
C LEU A 295 5.96 6.02 3.81
N ASN A 296 6.26 5.42 2.65
CA ASN A 296 6.73 6.11 1.46
C ASN A 296 5.81 5.84 0.26
N LEU A 297 4.50 6.06 0.43
CA LEU A 297 3.51 5.69 -0.60
C LEU A 297 3.74 6.39 -1.94
N GLY A 298 4.03 7.69 -1.92
CA GLY A 298 4.31 8.48 -3.12
C GLY A 298 5.55 7.99 -3.86
N LYS A 299 6.67 7.81 -3.14
CA LYS A 299 7.91 7.27 -3.70
C LYS A 299 7.72 5.86 -4.26
N THR A 300 7.00 5.00 -3.54
CA THR A 300 6.75 3.62 -3.94
C THR A 300 5.90 3.55 -5.21
N LEU A 301 4.86 4.37 -5.33
CA LEU A 301 4.03 4.46 -6.54
C LEU A 301 4.83 5.01 -7.73
N PHE A 302 5.61 6.07 -7.52
CA PHE A 302 6.51 6.63 -8.52
C PHE A 302 7.49 5.57 -9.03
N LEU A 303 8.20 4.89 -8.13
CA LEU A 303 9.13 3.82 -8.49
C LEU A 303 8.45 2.70 -9.27
N LEU A 304 7.29 2.21 -8.82
CA LEU A 304 6.57 1.11 -9.46
C LEU A 304 6.05 1.49 -10.87
N LEU A 305 5.59 2.73 -11.06
CA LEU A 305 5.06 3.22 -12.33
C LEU A 305 6.18 3.61 -13.30
N SER A 306 7.15 4.38 -12.82
CA SER A 306 8.20 4.95 -13.64
C SER A 306 9.27 3.92 -14.00
N LEU A 307 9.69 3.02 -13.09
CA LEU A 307 10.60 1.91 -13.46
C LEU A 307 9.95 0.96 -14.47
N ARG A 308 8.63 0.83 -14.46
CA ARG A 308 7.90 0.00 -15.43
C ARG A 308 7.90 0.61 -16.82
N ARG A 309 7.65 1.91 -16.93
CA ARG A 309 7.46 2.57 -18.24
C ARG A 309 8.77 3.06 -18.83
N PHE A 310 9.67 3.60 -18.00
CA PHE A 310 10.91 4.27 -18.43
C PHE A 310 12.06 4.01 -17.45
N PRO A 311 12.49 2.73 -17.31
CA PRO A 311 13.47 2.35 -16.29
C PRO A 311 14.78 3.14 -16.37
N ARG A 312 15.24 3.46 -17.58
CA ARG A 312 16.46 4.27 -17.80
C ARG A 312 16.34 5.67 -17.21
N LEU A 313 15.27 6.38 -17.54
CA LEU A 313 15.05 7.74 -17.02
C LEU A 313 14.87 7.72 -15.50
N THR A 314 14.11 6.75 -14.97
CA THR A 314 13.89 6.63 -13.54
C THR A 314 15.18 6.34 -12.78
N LEU A 315 16.03 5.43 -13.25
CA LEU A 315 17.33 5.16 -12.63
C LEU A 315 18.25 6.38 -12.67
N LEU A 316 18.22 7.17 -13.75
CA LEU A 316 18.95 8.43 -13.83
C LEU A 316 18.40 9.46 -12.82
N CYS A 317 17.08 9.56 -12.67
CA CYS A 317 16.48 10.42 -11.65
C CYS A 317 16.87 9.99 -10.23
N LEU A 318 16.90 8.69 -9.95
CA LEU A 318 17.35 8.19 -8.64
C LEU A 318 18.83 8.53 -8.39
N PHE A 319 19.68 8.40 -9.41
CA PHE A 319 21.09 8.80 -9.30
C PHE A 319 21.25 10.30 -8.98
N LEU A 320 20.45 11.18 -9.62
CA LEU A 320 20.59 12.63 -9.47
C LEU A 320 19.95 13.19 -8.21
N PHE A 321 18.82 12.63 -7.77
CA PHE A 321 17.98 13.24 -6.73
C PHE A 321 17.87 12.39 -5.45
N ASP A 322 18.14 11.09 -5.51
CA ASP A 322 18.01 10.19 -4.36
C ASP A 322 19.11 9.12 -4.34
N TYR A 323 20.36 9.62 -4.43
CA TYR A 323 21.54 8.78 -4.61
C TYR A 323 21.73 7.81 -3.44
N GLU A 324 21.77 8.32 -2.21
CA GLU A 324 22.16 7.52 -1.04
C GLU A 324 21.06 6.56 -0.53
N ASP A 325 19.77 6.92 -0.61
CA ASP A 325 18.71 6.09 0.00
C ASP A 325 18.19 5.01 -0.94
N THR A 326 18.06 5.33 -2.22
CA THR A 326 17.40 4.45 -3.18
C THR A 326 18.37 3.94 -4.22
N PHE A 327 19.19 4.81 -4.83
CA PHE A 327 20.09 4.39 -5.91
C PHE A 327 21.28 3.55 -5.42
N LEU A 328 21.92 3.96 -4.33
CA LEU A 328 23.10 3.31 -3.78
C LEU A 328 22.78 1.89 -3.26
N PRO A 329 21.73 1.67 -2.45
CA PRO A 329 21.30 0.31 -2.11
C PRO A 329 20.88 -0.50 -3.34
N PHE A 330 20.24 0.13 -4.33
CA PHE A 330 19.84 -0.53 -5.56
C PHE A 330 21.02 -1.05 -6.37
N ILE A 331 22.09 -0.26 -6.57
CA ILE A 331 23.28 -0.70 -7.32
C ILE A 331 24.04 -1.79 -6.56
N HIS A 332 24.21 -1.67 -5.24
CA HIS A 332 24.87 -2.71 -4.45
C HIS A 332 24.09 -4.03 -4.40
N THR A 333 22.76 -3.96 -4.41
CA THR A 333 21.89 -5.15 -4.43
C THR A 333 21.83 -5.79 -5.82
N SER A 334 21.76 -4.98 -6.87
CA SER A 334 21.60 -5.47 -8.25
C SER A 334 22.92 -5.90 -8.90
N CYS A 335 24.03 -5.28 -8.49
CA CYS A 335 25.38 -5.51 -9.01
C CYS A 335 26.35 -5.68 -7.82
N PRO A 336 26.40 -6.86 -7.18
CA PRO A 336 27.24 -7.08 -6.00
C PRO A 336 28.73 -7.02 -6.35
N ALA A 337 29.54 -6.38 -5.51
CA ALA A 337 30.99 -6.39 -5.66
C ALA A 337 31.52 -7.82 -5.47
N GLN A 338 32.38 -8.28 -6.38
CA GLN A 338 33.08 -9.56 -6.24
C GLN A 338 34.01 -9.50 -5.01
N GLY A 339 33.60 -10.14 -3.90
CA GLY A 339 34.49 -10.41 -2.77
C GLY A 339 34.00 -10.08 -1.36
N THR A 340 32.82 -9.47 -1.16
CA THR A 340 32.40 -9.05 0.19
C THR A 340 31.00 -9.55 0.53
N GLN A 341 30.86 -10.86 0.75
CA GLN A 341 29.61 -11.44 1.26
C GLN A 341 29.47 -11.32 2.79
N ASP A 342 30.52 -10.92 3.52
CA ASP A 342 30.56 -10.98 4.99
C ASP A 342 30.70 -9.62 5.72
N SER A 343 30.56 -8.47 5.04
CA SER A 343 30.71 -7.14 5.69
C SER A 343 29.52 -6.20 5.49
N LEU A 344 28.34 -6.74 5.20
CA LEU A 344 27.11 -5.95 4.99
C LEU A 344 26.45 -5.45 6.29
N LEU A 345 27.07 -5.66 7.46
CA LEU A 345 26.43 -5.34 8.74
C LEU A 345 26.96 -4.11 9.48
N ASP A 346 28.14 -3.54 9.18
CA ASP A 346 28.70 -2.51 10.10
C ASP A 346 29.44 -1.32 9.46
N THR A 347 29.39 -1.12 8.14
CA THR A 347 30.00 0.07 7.50
C THR A 347 29.00 0.88 6.66
N PRO A 348 29.12 2.23 6.62
CA PRO A 348 28.40 3.04 5.63
C PRO A 348 28.60 2.44 4.24
N LEU A 349 27.54 2.33 3.41
CA LEU A 349 27.71 1.84 2.04
C LEU A 349 28.74 2.73 1.34
N ASP A 350 29.92 2.17 1.05
CA ASP A 350 30.99 2.85 0.34
C ASP A 350 30.59 3.09 -1.13
N TRP A 351 31.29 4.02 -1.78
CA TRP A 351 31.08 4.33 -3.20
C TRP A 351 31.25 3.07 -4.08
N PRO A 352 30.39 2.85 -5.10
CA PRO A 352 30.45 1.64 -5.90
C PRO A 352 31.78 1.53 -6.65
N GLY A 353 32.33 0.32 -6.69
CA GLY A 353 33.55 0.04 -7.45
C GLY A 353 33.34 0.14 -8.96
N TRP A 354 34.44 0.35 -9.71
CA TRP A 354 34.39 0.43 -11.18
C TRP A 354 33.79 -0.82 -11.84
N SER A 355 33.98 -2.01 -11.27
CA SER A 355 33.38 -3.26 -11.76
C SER A 355 31.86 -3.25 -11.64
N GLN A 356 31.33 -2.79 -10.50
CA GLN A 356 29.88 -2.65 -10.27
C GLN A 356 29.29 -1.61 -11.23
N TRP A 357 29.98 -0.49 -11.43
CA TRP A 357 29.57 0.52 -12.41
C TRP A 357 29.55 -0.01 -13.84
N ALA A 358 30.54 -0.81 -14.23
CA ALA A 358 30.60 -1.40 -15.57
C ALA A 358 29.43 -2.38 -15.79
N GLU A 359 29.14 -3.24 -14.83
CA GLU A 359 28.00 -4.17 -14.89
C GLU A 359 26.66 -3.42 -14.91
N PHE A 360 26.50 -2.41 -14.05
CA PHE A 360 25.32 -1.56 -14.01
C PHE A 360 25.10 -0.85 -15.35
N LEU A 361 26.13 -0.20 -15.90
CA LEU A 361 26.03 0.53 -17.17
C LEU A 361 25.69 -0.41 -18.33
N LEU A 362 26.29 -1.60 -18.38
CA LEU A 362 25.98 -2.61 -19.39
C LEU A 362 24.49 -2.99 -19.35
N MET A 363 23.97 -3.29 -18.16
CA MET A 363 22.56 -3.65 -17.99
C MET A 363 21.63 -2.46 -18.23
N TYR A 364 22.01 -1.26 -17.79
CA TYR A 364 21.26 -0.03 -18.00
C TYR A 364 21.01 0.27 -19.48
N PHE A 365 22.03 0.09 -20.33
CA PHE A 365 21.90 0.34 -21.76
C PHE A 365 21.18 -0.81 -22.49
N LEU A 366 21.52 -2.06 -22.19
CA LEU A 366 21.04 -3.22 -22.96
C LEU A 366 19.70 -3.78 -22.47
N LEU A 367 19.56 -4.05 -21.17
CA LEU A 367 18.38 -4.67 -20.56
C LEU A 367 18.07 -4.04 -19.20
N PRO A 368 17.50 -2.82 -19.16
CA PRO A 368 17.30 -2.11 -17.90
C PRO A 368 16.30 -2.81 -16.96
N TYR A 369 15.36 -3.60 -17.49
CA TYR A 369 14.45 -4.42 -16.68
C TYR A 369 15.15 -5.60 -16.00
N GLN A 370 16.33 -6.01 -16.47
CA GLN A 370 17.11 -7.06 -15.81
C GLN A 370 17.63 -6.59 -14.44
N LEU A 371 17.96 -5.30 -14.31
CA LEU A 371 18.33 -4.70 -13.01
C LEU A 371 17.18 -4.84 -12.00
N LEU A 372 15.94 -4.60 -12.45
CA LEU A 372 14.75 -4.76 -11.60
C LEU A 372 14.53 -6.22 -11.19
N SER A 373 14.78 -7.16 -12.10
CA SER A 373 14.72 -8.60 -11.82
C SER A 373 15.79 -9.03 -10.81
N ALA A 374 17.03 -8.54 -10.96
CA ALA A 374 18.14 -8.79 -10.04
C ALA A 374 17.86 -8.23 -8.64
N PHE A 375 17.32 -7.01 -8.56
CA PHE A 375 16.85 -6.44 -7.30
C PHE A 375 15.75 -7.30 -6.65
N ALA A 376 14.73 -7.71 -7.42
CA ALA A 376 13.63 -8.53 -6.91
C ALA A 376 14.09 -9.91 -6.41
N TRP A 377 15.14 -10.48 -7.02
CA TRP A 377 15.71 -11.77 -6.60
C TRP A 377 16.19 -11.75 -5.14
N HIS A 378 16.81 -10.66 -4.69
CA HIS A 378 17.30 -10.54 -3.31
C HIS A 378 16.19 -10.57 -2.26
N TRP A 379 14.98 -10.14 -2.63
CA TRP A 379 13.80 -10.15 -1.76
C TRP A 379 13.03 -11.47 -1.76
N MET A 380 13.50 -12.49 -2.48
CA MET A 380 12.76 -13.75 -2.64
C MET A 380 12.59 -14.53 -1.34
N SER A 381 13.53 -14.40 -0.40
CA SER A 381 13.45 -15.01 0.93
C SER A 381 12.34 -14.40 1.79
N VAL A 382 12.06 -13.10 1.61
CA VAL A 382 11.08 -12.34 2.40
C VAL A 382 9.71 -12.29 1.69
N HIS A 383 9.69 -12.05 0.38
CA HIS A 383 8.49 -11.90 -0.45
C HIS A 383 8.48 -12.83 -1.65
N TYR A 384 8.37 -14.13 -1.39
CA TYR A 384 8.43 -15.16 -2.43
C TYR A 384 7.51 -14.91 -3.63
N TRP A 385 6.21 -14.66 -3.39
CA TRP A 385 5.23 -14.48 -4.46
C TRP A 385 5.41 -13.14 -5.19
N THR A 386 5.58 -12.05 -4.44
CA THR A 386 5.72 -10.71 -5.01
C THR A 386 6.99 -10.61 -5.87
N ALA A 387 8.11 -11.13 -5.39
CA ALA A 387 9.37 -11.14 -6.14
C ALA A 387 9.22 -11.87 -7.48
N ARG A 388 8.57 -13.04 -7.50
CA ARG A 388 8.32 -13.80 -8.74
C ARG A 388 7.42 -13.08 -9.73
N VAL A 389 6.38 -12.40 -9.25
CA VAL A 389 5.50 -11.60 -10.11
C VAL A 389 6.27 -10.44 -10.75
N VAL A 390 7.10 -9.73 -9.97
CA VAL A 390 7.95 -8.64 -10.48
C VAL A 390 8.98 -9.15 -11.49
N MET A 391 9.64 -10.27 -11.20
CA MET A 391 10.58 -10.90 -12.13
C MET A 391 9.92 -11.33 -13.43
N LEU A 392 8.76 -12.01 -13.37
CA LEU A 392 8.00 -12.40 -14.55
C LEU A 392 7.63 -11.17 -15.39
N HIS A 393 7.17 -10.11 -14.74
CA HIS A 393 6.83 -8.86 -15.41
C HIS A 393 8.05 -8.25 -16.11
N ALA A 394 9.20 -8.20 -15.43
CA ALA A 394 10.46 -7.71 -16.00
C ALA A 394 10.88 -8.52 -17.24
N VAL A 395 10.75 -9.85 -17.22
CA VAL A 395 11.02 -10.71 -18.38
C VAL A 395 10.09 -10.37 -19.55
N LEU A 396 8.78 -10.21 -19.29
CA LEU A 396 7.81 -9.88 -20.34
C LEU A 396 8.09 -8.51 -20.97
N LEU A 397 8.48 -7.51 -20.17
CA LEU A 397 8.87 -6.18 -20.66
C LEU A 397 10.16 -6.26 -21.50
N SER A 398 11.18 -7.00 -21.04
CA SER A 398 12.39 -7.26 -21.83
C SER A 398 12.09 -7.91 -23.18
N MET A 399 11.14 -8.86 -23.24
CA MET A 399 10.73 -9.47 -24.51
C MET A 399 10.10 -8.47 -25.49
N LEU A 400 9.29 -7.54 -24.99
CA LEU A 400 8.70 -6.47 -25.81
C LEU A 400 9.75 -5.51 -26.35
N ASP A 401 10.71 -5.09 -25.52
CA ASP A 401 11.83 -4.23 -25.94
C ASP A 401 12.67 -4.92 -27.03
N VAL A 402 13.03 -6.19 -26.84
CA VAL A 402 13.79 -6.97 -27.85
C VAL A 402 13.01 -7.05 -29.17
N HIS A 403 11.71 -7.34 -29.11
CA HIS A 403 10.87 -7.40 -30.31
C HIS A 403 10.78 -6.03 -31.02
N PHE A 404 10.69 -4.94 -30.26
CA PHE A 404 10.66 -3.58 -30.77
C PHE A 404 11.95 -3.24 -31.54
N PHE A 405 13.11 -3.43 -30.92
CA PHE A 405 14.41 -3.17 -31.55
C PHE A 405 14.65 -4.07 -32.76
N TRP A 406 14.27 -5.35 -32.67
CA TRP A 406 14.37 -6.29 -33.78
C TRP A 406 13.52 -5.85 -34.99
N THR A 407 12.30 -5.39 -34.74
CA THR A 407 11.39 -4.91 -35.79
C THR A 407 11.93 -3.63 -36.45
N LEU A 408 12.50 -2.71 -35.67
CA LEU A 408 13.14 -1.50 -36.18
C LEU A 408 14.38 -1.81 -37.03
N LEU A 409 15.19 -2.77 -36.59
CA LEU A 409 16.37 -3.22 -37.32
C LEU A 409 15.97 -3.86 -38.65
N LYS A 410 14.97 -4.77 -38.64
CA LYS A 410 14.42 -5.39 -39.86
C LYS A 410 13.87 -4.36 -40.86
N ARG A 411 13.27 -3.27 -40.37
CA ARG A 411 12.68 -2.21 -41.21
C ARG A 411 13.69 -1.14 -41.66
N GLY A 412 14.95 -1.20 -41.22
CA GLY A 412 15.97 -0.19 -41.55
C GLY A 412 15.67 1.21 -40.99
N GLN A 413 14.77 1.33 -40.02
CA GLN A 413 14.29 2.62 -39.48
C GLN A 413 15.10 3.14 -38.28
N MET A 414 16.29 2.58 -38.03
CA MET A 414 17.15 2.92 -36.88
C MET A 414 17.48 4.42 -36.77
N ARG A 415 17.51 5.15 -37.89
CA ARG A 415 17.75 6.61 -37.91
C ARG A 415 16.63 7.44 -37.26
N THR A 416 15.42 6.90 -37.17
CA THR A 416 14.27 7.59 -36.51
C THR A 416 14.24 7.37 -35.00
N LEU A 417 15.12 6.52 -34.47
CA LEU A 417 15.13 6.13 -33.07
C LEU A 417 15.42 7.30 -32.11
N PRO A 418 16.41 8.18 -32.35
CA PRO A 418 16.67 9.30 -31.44
C PRO A 418 15.48 10.25 -31.31
N GLN A 419 14.82 10.56 -32.42
CA GLN A 419 13.64 11.43 -32.43
C GLN A 419 12.45 10.79 -31.70
N ARG A 420 12.21 9.49 -31.91
CA ARG A 420 11.15 8.74 -31.22
C ARG A 420 11.42 8.63 -29.72
N VAL A 421 12.64 8.29 -29.33
CA VAL A 421 13.04 8.24 -27.90
C VAL A 421 12.86 9.62 -27.25
N TRP A 422 13.25 10.70 -27.91
CA TRP A 422 13.08 12.05 -27.39
C TRP A 422 11.61 12.44 -27.22
N GLN A 423 10.75 12.09 -28.17
CA GLN A 423 9.30 12.31 -28.07
C GLN A 423 8.69 11.52 -26.91
N GLU A 424 9.10 10.28 -26.70
CA GLU A 424 8.67 9.48 -25.55
C GLU A 424 9.16 10.09 -24.25
N VAL A 425 10.43 10.47 -24.12
CA VAL A 425 10.97 11.13 -22.92
C VAL A 425 10.17 12.40 -22.58
N LEU A 426 9.85 13.23 -23.58
CA LEU A 426 9.03 14.43 -23.36
C LEU A 426 7.60 14.10 -22.92
N ARG A 427 6.94 13.12 -23.57
CA ARG A 427 5.59 12.68 -23.18
C ARG A 427 5.57 12.23 -21.72
N VAL A 428 6.61 11.52 -21.30
CA VAL A 428 6.73 10.96 -19.95
C VAL A 428 6.95 12.01 -18.90
N ILE A 429 7.87 12.94 -19.18
CA ILE A 429 8.08 14.08 -18.30
C ILE A 429 6.75 14.82 -18.11
N MET A 430 5.94 14.98 -19.16
CA MET A 430 4.63 15.64 -19.06
C MET A 430 3.57 14.80 -18.33
N GLU A 431 3.43 13.50 -18.62
CA GLU A 431 2.41 12.64 -18.02
C GLU A 431 2.71 12.32 -16.55
N GLU A 432 3.96 11.97 -16.25
CA GLU A 432 4.38 11.58 -14.90
C GLU A 432 4.49 12.82 -13.99
N SER A 433 4.86 14.00 -14.52
CA SER A 433 4.81 15.25 -13.73
C SER A 433 3.39 15.60 -13.30
N LEU A 434 2.39 15.37 -14.16
CA LEU A 434 0.99 15.67 -13.86
C LEU A 434 0.43 14.71 -12.81
N PHE A 435 0.80 13.43 -12.87
CA PHE A 435 0.46 12.44 -11.85
C PHE A 435 1.13 12.76 -10.50
N VAL A 436 2.42 13.13 -10.50
CA VAL A 436 3.20 13.50 -9.30
C VAL A 436 2.88 14.92 -8.77
N LEU A 437 2.22 15.77 -9.56
CA LEU A 437 1.59 17.01 -9.08
C LEU A 437 0.31 16.72 -8.30
N LEU A 438 -0.50 15.80 -8.82
CA LEU A 438 -1.86 15.58 -8.36
C LEU A 438 -1.98 14.47 -7.32
N TRP A 439 -0.94 13.64 -7.10
CA TRP A 439 -1.03 12.48 -6.20
C TRP A 439 -1.38 12.85 -4.76
N SER A 440 -0.93 14.01 -4.23
CA SER A 440 -1.33 14.48 -2.89
C SER A 440 -2.83 14.79 -2.77
N MET A 441 -3.51 14.97 -3.91
CA MET A 441 -4.97 15.15 -3.99
C MET A 441 -5.71 13.85 -4.26
N ILE A 442 -5.00 12.76 -4.55
CA ILE A 442 -5.59 11.44 -4.79
C ILE A 442 -5.88 10.79 -3.43
N PRO A 443 -7.13 10.39 -3.14
CA PRO A 443 -7.44 9.71 -1.89
C PRO A 443 -6.63 8.42 -1.73
N LEU A 444 -6.19 8.14 -0.50
CA LEU A 444 -5.35 6.99 -0.13
C LEU A 444 -5.85 5.65 -0.69
N PHE A 445 -7.17 5.46 -0.76
CA PHE A 445 -7.79 4.29 -1.36
C PHE A 445 -7.36 4.08 -2.82
N PHE A 446 -7.43 5.13 -3.65
CA PHE A 446 -7.06 5.06 -5.06
C PHE A 446 -5.57 4.81 -5.23
N CYS A 447 -4.72 5.43 -4.41
CA CYS A 447 -3.28 5.17 -4.39
C CYS A 447 -2.96 3.69 -4.11
N ASN A 448 -3.61 3.09 -3.12
CA ASN A 448 -3.46 1.66 -2.84
C ASN A 448 -3.98 0.80 -4.00
N CYS A 449 -5.14 1.12 -4.56
CA CYS A 449 -5.66 0.40 -5.73
C CYS A 449 -4.69 0.44 -6.92
N LEU A 450 -4.10 1.60 -7.21
CA LEU A 450 -3.10 1.76 -8.27
C LEU A 450 -1.84 0.95 -7.98
N PHE A 451 -1.36 0.96 -6.73
CA PHE A 451 -0.20 0.17 -6.31
C PHE A 451 -0.43 -1.33 -6.57
N TYR A 452 -1.51 -1.89 -6.03
CA TYR A 452 -1.83 -3.31 -6.18
C TYR A 452 -2.15 -3.70 -7.62
N TYR A 453 -2.80 -2.81 -8.39
CA TYR A 453 -3.05 -3.03 -9.81
C TYR A 453 -1.75 -3.13 -10.61
N ASN A 454 -0.81 -2.20 -10.41
CA ASN A 454 0.48 -2.22 -11.12
C ASN A 454 1.33 -3.43 -10.70
N LEU A 455 1.27 -3.82 -9.43
CA LEU A 455 2.05 -4.94 -8.91
C LEU A 455 1.53 -6.29 -9.39
N PHE A 456 0.21 -6.54 -9.31
CA PHE A 456 -0.37 -7.87 -9.54
C PHE A 456 -1.14 -8.02 -10.84
N ILE A 457 -1.82 -6.98 -11.34
CA ILE A 457 -2.69 -7.10 -12.52
C ILE A 457 -1.94 -6.75 -13.81
N CYS A 458 -1.09 -5.71 -13.79
CA CYS A 458 -0.32 -5.28 -14.95
C CYS A 458 0.52 -6.40 -15.60
N PRO A 459 1.21 -7.29 -14.85
CA PRO A 459 1.98 -8.38 -15.46
C PRO A 459 1.13 -9.28 -16.37
N PHE A 460 -0.14 -9.54 -16.04
CA PHE A 460 -1.05 -10.31 -16.88
C PHE A 460 -1.43 -9.57 -18.17
N ASN A 461 -1.64 -8.26 -18.09
CA ASN A 461 -1.89 -7.42 -19.27
C ASN A 461 -0.66 -7.41 -20.19
N THR A 462 0.54 -7.30 -19.63
CA THR A 462 1.80 -7.39 -20.37
C THR A 462 1.96 -8.76 -21.03
N ALA A 463 1.62 -9.86 -20.32
CA ALA A 463 1.65 -11.21 -20.89
C ALA A 463 0.68 -11.37 -22.07
N ALA A 464 -0.54 -10.82 -21.95
CA ALA A 464 -1.51 -10.80 -23.03
C ALA A 464 -1.02 -9.98 -24.23
N LEU A 465 -0.32 -8.87 -23.99
CA LEU A 465 0.29 -8.05 -25.04
C LEU A 465 1.40 -8.80 -25.76
N VAL A 466 2.36 -9.39 -25.02
CA VAL A 466 3.43 -10.24 -25.58
C VAL A 466 2.84 -11.33 -26.47
N LYS A 467 1.80 -12.03 -25.98
CA LYS A 467 1.10 -13.07 -26.74
C LYS A 467 0.58 -12.52 -28.07
N ARG A 468 -0.12 -11.38 -28.06
CA ARG A 468 -0.67 -10.77 -29.29
C ARG A 468 0.43 -10.38 -30.27
N THR A 469 1.48 -9.70 -29.78
CA THR A 469 2.58 -9.21 -30.61
C THR A 469 3.35 -10.35 -31.28
N LEU A 470 3.68 -11.42 -30.54
CA LEU A 470 4.41 -12.57 -31.06
C LEU A 470 3.57 -13.44 -32.00
N LEU A 471 2.31 -13.75 -31.65
CA LEU A 471 1.43 -14.57 -32.52
C LEU A 471 1.04 -13.84 -33.82
N GLN A 472 0.88 -12.52 -33.79
CA GLN A 472 0.58 -11.75 -35.01
C GLN A 472 1.78 -11.71 -35.97
N THR A 473 3.02 -11.74 -35.46
CA THR A 473 4.20 -11.77 -36.33
C THR A 473 4.30 -13.08 -37.10
N ASP A 474 4.00 -14.23 -36.48
CA ASP A 474 3.98 -15.53 -37.17
C ASP A 474 2.96 -15.56 -38.32
N THR A 475 1.75 -15.03 -38.10
CA THR A 475 0.71 -15.00 -39.14
C THR A 475 1.00 -14.04 -40.30
N GLN A 476 1.77 -12.96 -40.05
CA GLN A 476 2.22 -12.04 -41.10
C GLN A 476 3.39 -12.64 -41.89
N GLN A 477 4.28 -13.38 -41.22
CA GLN A 477 5.45 -14.00 -41.84
C GLN A 477 5.10 -15.26 -42.66
N GLN A 478 3.92 -15.87 -42.45
CA GLN A 478 3.38 -16.94 -43.29
C GLN A 478 2.58 -16.47 -44.52
N ARG A 479 2.29 -15.17 -44.66
CA ARG A 479 1.57 -14.59 -45.81
C ARG A 479 2.47 -13.88 -46.83
N ILE A 480 3.78 -13.84 -46.59
CA ILE A 480 4.81 -13.37 -47.51
C ILE A 480 5.59 -14.60 -47.94
#